data_AF-A0A955BXK0-F1
#
_entry.id   AF-A0A955BXK0-F1
#
_cell.length_a   1.000
_cell.length_b   1.000
_cell.length_c   1.000
_cell.angle_alpha   90.00
_cell.angle_beta   90.00
_cell.angle_gamma   90.00
#
_symmetry.space_group_name_H-M   'P 1'
#
loop_
_entity.id
_entity.type
_entity.pdbx_description
1 polymer ?
#
loop_
_entity_poly.entity_id
_entity_poly.type
_entity_poly.pdbx_seq_one_letter_code
_entity_poly.pdbx_strand_id
1 'polypeptide(L)'
;ATEETIIARVGEGIITAIGSSKTHQEVMENPDRISKAVLDRGLDAHTAFEIVSIDIADIDIGENIGARLQADQAEADTRKAQAFAEQRRADAIAREQEMKADVAANRAEVLLAQAEVPKAMAEAFRQGSLEVSRNGQ
;
A
#
# COMPACT_ATOMS: atom_id res chain seq x y z
N ALA A 1 24.74 19.33 34.41
CA ALA A 1 23.41 18.72 34.26
C ALA A 1 22.88 18.40 35.65
N THR A 2 21.62 18.72 35.94
CA THR A 2 20.96 18.37 37.20
C THR A 2 20.40 16.95 37.13
N GLU A 3 20.15 16.34 38.29
CA GLU A 3 19.56 15.00 38.42
C GLU A 3 18.24 14.87 37.65
N GLU A 4 17.39 15.89 37.68
CA GLU A 4 16.12 15.95 36.93
C GLU A 4 16.31 15.79 35.41
N THR A 5 17.41 16.30 34.85
CA THR A 5 17.71 16.18 33.41
C THR A 5 18.03 14.74 33.03
N ILE A 6 18.69 13.99 33.92
CA ILE A 6 18.98 12.58 33.71
C ILE A 6 17.69 11.76 33.79
N ILE A 7 16.85 12.01 34.79
CA ILE A 7 15.56 11.32 34.94
C ILE A 7 14.69 11.52 33.69
N ALA A 8 14.62 12.74 33.17
CA ALA A 8 13.87 13.04 31.95
C ALA A 8 14.39 12.28 30.72
N ARG A 9 15.72 12.21 30.54
CA ARG A 9 16.36 11.47 29.44
C ARG A 9 16.12 9.96 29.55
N VAL A 10 16.18 9.40 30.75
CA VAL A 10 15.84 7.99 31.00
C VAL A 10 14.38 7.72 30.67
N GLY A 11 13.47 8.61 31.06
CA GLY A 11 12.06 8.52 30.71
C GLY A 11 11.82 8.53 29.19
N GLU A 12 12.44 9.46 28.47
CA GLU A 12 12.37 9.52 27.00
C GLU A 12 12.93 8.24 26.35
N GLY A 13 14.06 7.75 26.85
CA GLY A 13 14.69 6.51 26.39
C GLY A 13 13.75 5.32 26.52
N ILE A 14 13.05 5.19 27.66
CA ILE A 14 12.09 4.12 27.93
C ILE A 14 10.94 4.16 26.93
N ILE A 15 10.32 5.34 26.76
CA ILE A 15 9.19 5.52 25.84
C ILE A 15 9.61 5.16 24.41
N THR A 16 10.81 5.59 24.00
CA THR A 16 11.35 5.31 22.67
C THR A 16 11.66 3.82 22.49
N ALA A 17 12.19 3.14 23.51
CA ALA A 17 12.46 1.70 23.45
C ALA A 17 11.16 0.89 23.28
N ILE A 18 10.09 1.25 24.02
CA ILE A 18 8.77 0.63 23.87
C ILE A 18 8.22 0.90 22.46
N GLY A 19 8.28 2.16 21.99
CA GLY A 19 7.78 2.54 20.67
C GLY A 19 8.54 1.91 19.49
N SER A 20 9.81 1.51 19.70
CA SER A 20 10.62 0.83 18.68
C SER A 20 10.37 -0.68 18.58
N SER A 21 9.61 -1.25 19.52
CA SER A 21 9.31 -2.68 19.54
C SER A 21 8.19 -3.01 18.54
N LYS A 22 8.24 -4.21 17.94
CA LYS A 22 7.31 -4.57 16.85
C LYS A 22 5.88 -4.71 17.35
N THR A 23 5.73 -5.22 18.57
CA THR A 23 4.43 -5.40 19.22
C THR A 23 4.56 -5.02 20.69
N HIS A 24 3.46 -4.58 21.29
CA HIS A 24 3.40 -4.40 22.74
C HIS A 24 3.70 -5.70 23.50
N GLN A 25 3.30 -6.84 22.94
CA GLN A 25 3.51 -8.16 23.55
C GLN A 25 5.00 -8.51 23.69
N GLU A 26 5.83 -8.16 22.69
CA GLU A 26 7.28 -8.40 22.75
C GLU A 26 7.95 -7.70 23.94
N VAL A 27 7.44 -6.52 24.31
CA VAL A 27 7.92 -5.74 25.46
C VAL A 27 7.45 -6.34 26.78
N MET A 28 6.22 -6.84 26.84
CA MET A 28 5.66 -7.47 28.04
C MET A 28 6.33 -8.81 28.36
N GLU A 29 6.71 -9.58 27.33
CA GLU A 29 7.35 -10.90 27.53
C GLU A 29 8.76 -10.79 28.12
N ASN A 30 9.47 -9.68 27.85
CA ASN A 30 10.82 -9.45 28.34
C ASN A 30 11.07 -7.95 28.61
N PRO A 31 10.62 -7.43 29.76
CA PRO A 31 10.75 -6.01 30.11
C PRO A 31 12.22 -5.54 30.16
N ASP A 32 13.15 -6.43 30.54
CA ASP A 32 14.60 -6.16 30.58
C ASP A 32 15.18 -5.69 29.24
N ARG A 33 14.49 -5.93 28.12
CA ARG A 33 14.92 -5.40 26.81
C ARG A 33 14.79 -3.89 26.75
N ILE A 34 13.83 -3.30 27.45
CA ILE A 34 13.70 -1.85 27.60
C ILE A 34 14.93 -1.31 28.31
N SER A 35 15.27 -1.84 29.49
CA SER A 35 16.39 -1.32 30.28
C SER A 35 17.72 -1.40 29.54
N LYS A 36 17.99 -2.52 28.85
CA LYS A 36 19.18 -2.66 27.98
C LYS A 36 19.20 -1.65 26.84
N ALA A 37 18.09 -1.50 26.11
CA ALA A 37 18.00 -0.55 25.00
C ALA A 37 18.13 0.91 25.45
N VAL A 38 17.79 1.20 26.70
CA VAL A 38 17.91 2.53 27.33
C VAL A 38 19.35 2.78 27.81
N LEU A 39 20.01 1.78 28.40
CA LEU A 39 21.43 1.83 28.77
C LEU A 39 22.34 1.99 27.53
N ASP A 40 22.06 1.26 26.45
CA ASP A 40 22.83 1.30 25.20
C ASP A 40 22.84 2.69 24.54
N ARG A 41 21.88 3.57 24.88
CA ARG A 41 21.79 4.93 24.34
C ARG A 41 22.74 5.93 25.01
N GLY A 42 23.46 5.57 26.07
CA GLY A 42 24.47 6.43 26.71
C GLY A 42 23.86 7.73 27.28
N LEU A 43 22.81 7.59 28.10
CA LEU A 43 22.00 8.71 28.62
C LEU A 43 22.74 9.59 29.64
N ASP A 44 23.80 9.03 30.22
CA ASP A 44 24.76 9.64 31.13
C ASP A 44 25.82 10.50 30.43
N ALA A 45 25.86 10.48 29.09
CA ALA A 45 26.80 11.27 28.30
C ALA A 45 26.75 12.77 28.68
N HIS A 46 27.94 13.31 28.94
CA HIS A 46 28.16 14.70 29.37
C HIS A 46 27.55 15.08 30.72
N THR A 47 27.43 14.12 31.64
CA THR A 47 27.01 14.37 33.03
C THR A 47 28.02 13.81 34.04
N ALA A 48 27.89 14.22 35.31
CA ALA A 48 28.73 13.71 36.41
C ALA A 48 28.14 12.46 37.07
N PHE A 49 27.07 11.91 36.50
CA PHE A 49 26.35 10.74 36.99
C PHE A 49 26.66 9.55 36.08
N GLU A 50 26.74 8.36 36.66
CA GLU A 50 26.90 7.09 35.93
C GLU A 50 25.67 6.23 36.22
N ILE A 51 25.03 5.70 35.18
CA ILE A 51 23.87 4.82 35.32
C ILE A 51 24.37 3.38 35.37
N VAL A 52 24.28 2.74 36.53
CA VAL A 52 24.77 1.37 36.72
C VAL A 52 23.76 0.33 36.23
N SER A 53 22.49 0.46 36.64
CA SER A 53 21.40 -0.42 36.20
C SER A 53 20.08 0.35 36.13
N ILE A 54 19.17 -0.18 35.33
CA ILE A 54 17.77 0.24 35.27
C ILE A 54 16.95 -1.03 35.44
N ASP A 55 16.25 -1.12 36.57
CA ASP A 55 15.44 -2.29 36.90
C ASP A 55 13.95 -1.94 36.80
N ILE A 56 13.18 -2.82 36.15
CA ILE A 56 11.73 -2.66 36.01
C ILE A 56 11.08 -3.49 37.10
N ALA A 57 10.43 -2.82 38.05
CA ALA A 57 9.83 -3.48 39.21
C ALA A 57 8.55 -4.27 38.86
N ASP A 58 7.67 -3.66 38.06
CA ASP A 58 6.43 -4.29 37.61
C ASP A 58 5.91 -3.57 36.35
N ILE A 59 5.15 -4.27 35.53
CA ILE A 59 4.41 -3.69 34.41
C ILE A 59 2.93 -4.01 34.57
N ASP A 60 2.17 -3.00 34.99
CA ASP A 60 0.73 -3.08 35.07
C ASP A 60 0.09 -2.91 33.69
N ILE A 61 -0.44 -4.01 33.17
CA ILE A 61 -1.29 -4.03 31.99
C ILE A 61 -2.73 -4.15 32.47
N GLY A 62 -3.50 -3.09 32.30
CA GLY A 62 -4.92 -3.06 32.69
C GLY A 62 -5.72 -4.21 32.08
N GLU A 63 -6.83 -4.57 32.73
CA GLU A 63 -7.68 -5.67 32.30
C GLU A 63 -8.06 -5.55 30.81
N ASN A 64 -7.92 -6.65 30.07
CA ASN A 64 -8.35 -6.81 28.67
C ASN A 64 -7.51 -6.12 27.59
N ILE A 65 -6.27 -5.68 27.87
CA ILE A 65 -5.41 -5.11 26.81
C ILE A 65 -5.21 -6.06 25.63
N GLY A 66 -5.03 -7.36 25.89
CA GLY A 66 -4.84 -8.37 24.84
C GLY A 66 -6.10 -8.55 23.99
N ALA A 67 -7.28 -8.61 24.61
CA ALA A 67 -8.55 -8.72 23.91
C ALA A 67 -8.86 -7.46 23.09
N ARG A 68 -8.55 -6.28 23.62
CA ARG A 68 -8.69 -5.01 22.89
C ARG A 68 -7.77 -4.94 21.69
N LEU A 69 -6.47 -5.27 21.86
CA LEU A 69 -5.52 -5.29 20.75
C LEU A 69 -5.91 -6.31 19.67
N GLN A 70 -6.42 -7.47 20.07
CA GLN A 70 -6.94 -8.47 19.13
C GLN A 70 -8.17 -7.95 18.37
N ALA A 71 -9.08 -7.25 19.06
CA ALA A 71 -10.24 -6.62 18.43
C ALA A 71 -9.82 -5.52 17.44
N ASP A 72 -8.91 -4.63 17.85
CA ASP A 72 -8.39 -3.55 17.01
C ASP A 72 -7.69 -4.12 15.76
N GLN A 73 -6.92 -5.20 15.91
CA GLN A 73 -6.27 -5.89 14.80
C GLN A 73 -7.29 -6.51 13.85
N ALA A 74 -8.33 -7.18 14.38
CA ALA A 74 -9.40 -7.75 13.56
C ALA A 74 -10.20 -6.66 12.82
N GLU A 75 -10.45 -5.52 13.46
CA GLU A 75 -11.12 -4.39 12.82
C GLU A 75 -10.24 -3.77 11.73
N ALA A 76 -8.93 -3.66 11.94
CA ALA A 76 -7.99 -3.20 10.92
C ALA A 76 -7.95 -4.17 9.72
N ASP A 77 -7.92 -5.48 9.98
CA ASP A 77 -7.87 -6.50 8.92
C ASP A 77 -9.17 -6.55 8.12
N THR A 78 -10.34 -6.44 8.78
CA THR A 78 -11.63 -6.34 8.08
C THR A 78 -11.72 -5.09 7.22
N ARG A 79 -11.27 -3.93 7.72
CA ARG A 79 -11.19 -2.68 6.93
C ARG A 79 -10.29 -2.83 5.70
N LYS A 80 -9.12 -3.44 5.86
CA LYS A 80 -8.21 -3.72 4.72
C LYS A 80 -8.86 -4.64 3.69
N ALA A 81 -9.51 -5.71 4.14
CA ALA A 81 -10.19 -6.66 3.26
C ALA A 81 -11.34 -5.99 2.48
N GLN A 82 -12.14 -5.15 3.15
CA GLN A 82 -13.20 -4.36 2.52
C GLN A 82 -12.64 -3.39 1.47
N ALA A 83 -11.58 -2.66 1.81
CA ALA A 83 -10.92 -1.73 0.88
C ALA A 83 -10.40 -2.46 -0.37
N PHE A 84 -9.78 -3.63 -0.20
CA PHE A 84 -9.28 -4.43 -1.31
C PHE A 84 -10.41 -5.00 -2.19
N ALA A 85 -11.54 -5.40 -1.58
CA ALA A 85 -12.72 -5.84 -2.31
C ALA A 85 -13.32 -4.71 -3.15
N GLU A 86 -13.38 -3.49 -2.59
CA GLU A 86 -13.88 -2.32 -3.30
C GLU A 86 -12.93 -1.88 -4.42
N GLN A 87 -11.62 -1.90 -4.18
CA GLN A 87 -10.62 -1.66 -5.21
C GLN A 87 -10.79 -2.64 -6.38
N ARG A 88 -10.92 -3.94 -6.09
CA ARG A 88 -11.13 -4.95 -7.14
C ARG A 88 -12.41 -4.72 -7.95
N ARG A 89 -13.49 -4.24 -7.31
CA ARG A 89 -14.73 -3.88 -8.01
C ARG A 89 -14.52 -2.68 -8.92
N ALA A 90 -13.88 -1.63 -8.43
CA ALA A 90 -13.56 -0.45 -9.23
C ALA A 90 -12.69 -0.80 -10.43
N ASP A 91 -11.65 -1.62 -10.24
CA ASP A 91 -10.77 -2.08 -11.31
C ASP A 91 -11.51 -2.91 -12.36
N ALA A 92 -12.45 -3.77 -11.94
CA ALA A 92 -13.27 -4.56 -12.85
C ALA A 92 -14.17 -3.68 -13.72
N ILE A 93 -14.80 -2.65 -13.14
CA ILE A 93 -15.64 -1.69 -13.87
C ILE A 93 -14.79 -0.89 -14.85
N ALA A 94 -13.63 -0.37 -14.42
CA ALA A 94 -12.72 0.37 -15.28
C ALA A 94 -12.31 -0.48 -16.49
N ARG A 95 -11.90 -1.73 -16.25
CA ARG A 95 -11.53 -2.67 -17.31
C ARG A 95 -12.70 -2.99 -18.25
N GLU A 96 -13.92 -3.12 -17.73
CA GLU A 96 -15.10 -3.31 -18.58
C GLU A 96 -15.30 -2.11 -19.53
N GLN A 97 -15.09 -0.88 -19.03
CA GLN A 97 -15.21 0.33 -19.85
C GLN A 97 -14.09 0.44 -20.89
N GLU A 98 -12.84 0.13 -20.53
CA GLU A 98 -11.73 0.05 -21.48
C GLU A 98 -12.05 -0.94 -22.60
N MET A 99 -12.48 -2.16 -22.26
CA MET A 99 -12.81 -3.19 -23.26
C MET A 99 -14.00 -2.76 -24.16
N LYS A 100 -14.98 -2.04 -23.62
CA LYS A 100 -16.07 -1.47 -24.42
C LYS A 100 -15.56 -0.42 -25.40
N ALA A 101 -14.67 0.47 -24.95
CA ALA A 101 -14.05 1.48 -25.79
C ALA A 101 -13.20 0.83 -26.90
N ASP A 102 -12.42 -0.20 -26.57
CA ASP A 102 -11.60 -0.94 -27.53
C ASP A 102 -12.45 -1.65 -28.59
N VAL A 103 -13.55 -2.29 -28.20
CA VAL A 103 -14.49 -2.90 -29.16
C VAL A 103 -15.09 -1.85 -30.09
N ALA A 104 -15.43 -0.66 -29.58
CA ALA A 104 -15.94 0.43 -30.40
C ALA A 104 -14.89 0.96 -31.38
N ALA A 105 -13.65 1.15 -30.92
CA ALA A 105 -12.53 1.59 -31.75
C ALA A 105 -12.23 0.58 -32.88
N ASN A 106 -12.09 -0.70 -32.53
CA ASN A 106 -11.86 -1.77 -33.50
C ASN A 106 -13.00 -1.88 -34.53
N ARG A 107 -14.26 -1.71 -34.11
CA ARG A 107 -15.41 -1.68 -35.04
C ARG A 107 -15.33 -0.51 -36.01
N ALA A 108 -14.95 0.67 -35.54
CA ALA A 108 -14.77 1.84 -36.40
C ALA A 108 -13.66 1.60 -37.43
N GLU A 109 -12.55 0.98 -37.04
CA GLU A 109 -11.46 0.62 -37.96
C GLU A 109 -11.90 -0.36 -39.04
N VAL A 110 -12.61 -1.43 -38.67
CA VAL A 110 -13.17 -2.39 -39.64
C VAL A 110 -14.11 -1.69 -40.63
N LEU A 111 -14.93 -0.76 -40.14
CA LEU A 111 -15.91 -0.05 -40.97
C LEU A 111 -15.23 0.93 -41.94
N LEU A 112 -14.16 1.59 -41.50
CA LEU A 112 -13.30 2.41 -42.36
C LEU A 112 -12.66 1.57 -43.46
N ALA A 113 -12.07 0.42 -43.13
CA ALA A 113 -11.47 -0.49 -44.10
C ALA A 113 -12.50 -1.02 -45.10
N GLN A 114 -13.73 -1.35 -44.65
CA GLN A 114 -14.81 -1.75 -45.55
C GLN A 114 -15.25 -0.62 -46.48
N ALA A 115 -15.23 0.63 -46.01
CA ALA A 115 -15.60 1.80 -46.82
C ALA A 115 -14.55 2.12 -47.91
N GLU A 116 -13.30 1.66 -47.77
CA GLU A 116 -12.29 1.80 -48.83
C GLU A 116 -12.62 0.98 -50.07
N VAL A 117 -13.25 -0.19 -49.93
CA VAL A 117 -13.56 -1.07 -51.07
C VAL A 117 -14.54 -0.41 -52.06
N PRO A 118 -15.71 0.13 -51.66
CA PRO A 118 -16.59 0.89 -52.56
C PRO A 118 -15.93 2.14 -53.12
N LYS A 119 -15.11 2.85 -52.34
CA LYS A 119 -14.39 4.04 -52.82
C LYS A 119 -13.41 3.68 -53.93
N ALA A 120 -12.58 2.66 -53.71
CA ALA A 120 -11.63 2.15 -54.70
C ALA A 120 -12.34 1.61 -55.94
N MET A 121 -13.47 0.89 -55.78
CA MET A 121 -14.29 0.45 -56.91
C MET A 121 -14.86 1.63 -57.70
N ALA A 122 -15.44 2.63 -57.02
CA ALA A 122 -15.98 3.83 -57.67
C ALA A 122 -14.89 4.63 -58.39
N GLU A 123 -13.68 4.65 -57.85
CA GLU A 123 -12.51 5.28 -58.47
C GLU A 123 -12.02 4.50 -59.69
N ALA A 124 -11.94 3.17 -59.63
CA ALA A 124 -11.64 2.31 -60.77
C ALA A 124 -12.67 2.45 -61.91
N PHE A 125 -13.96 2.59 -61.57
CA PHE A 125 -15.02 2.89 -62.55
C PHE A 125 -14.86 4.27 -63.19
N ARG A 126 -14.49 5.31 -62.42
CA ARG A 126 -14.25 6.65 -62.96
C ARG A 126 -13.00 6.74 -63.83
N GLN A 127 -11.94 6.00 -63.49
CA GLN A 127 -10.69 5.97 -64.23
C GLN A 127 -10.73 5.03 -65.46
N GLY A 128 -11.87 4.40 -65.74
CA GLY A 128 -12.06 3.56 -66.94
C GLY A 128 -11.27 2.25 -66.92
N SER A 129 -10.71 1.84 -65.76
CA SER A 129 -9.82 0.67 -65.66
C SER A 129 -10.57 -0.67 -65.49
N LEU A 130 -11.89 -0.64 -65.36
CA LEU A 130 -12.76 -1.82 -65.38
C LEU A 130 -13.50 -1.88 -66.73
N GLU A 131 -12.76 -1.94 -67.84
CA GLU A 131 -13.35 -2.41 -69.09
C GLU A 131 -13.74 -3.88 -68.88
N VAL A 132 -15.06 -4.12 -68.79
CA VAL A 132 -15.63 -5.45 -68.97
C VAL A 132 -15.09 -5.93 -70.31
N SER A 133 -14.18 -6.89 -70.28
CA SER A 133 -13.77 -7.68 -71.45
C SER A 133 -15.03 -8.33 -72.03
N ARG A 134 -15.75 -7.57 -72.86
CA ARG A 134 -16.51 -8.12 -73.98
C ARG A 134 -15.44 -8.66 -74.93
N ASN A 135 -15.00 -9.88 -74.65
CA ASN A 135 -14.47 -10.70 -75.72
C ASN A 135 -15.61 -10.86 -76.72
N GLY A 136 -15.47 -10.16 -77.83
CA GLY A 136 -16.18 -10.49 -79.04
C GLY A 136 -15.66 -11.81 -79.60
N GLN A 137 -16.56 -12.47 -80.32
CA GLN A 137 -16.44 -13.71 -81.10
C GLN A 137 -16.74 -15.00 -80.34
#